data_AF-D6SQ03-F1
#
_entry.id   AF-D6SQ03-F1
#
_cell.length_a   1.000
_cell.length_b   1.000
_cell.length_c   1.000
_cell.angle_alpha   90.00
_cell.angle_beta   90.00
_cell.angle_gamma   90.00
#
_symmetry.space_group_name_H-M   'P 1'
#
loop_
_entity.id
_entity.type
_entity.pdbx_description
1 polymer ?
#
loop_
_entity_poly.entity_id
_entity_poly.type
_entity_poly.pdbx_seq_one_letter_code
_entity_poly.pdbx_strand_id
1 'polypeptide(L)'
;MTLTYLKFHRFTAFDRLELDLSPGINVFIGTNGTGKTHLMKAAYAACDITKSKLGLADKLVRVFLPSNRHIGRMVKRQKGSSRAKLDIRRGNKKLTLSFSNHAKLSRSATSTGEKDWVKDPVESVYIPVKEMLANAVGFRSLYAQREIHFEEIYADILDRAYRPPLRGPAEKSRKSLMNSLQKIIDGLVIVKEEEFFLRNKEGNLEFSLLAEGMRKLGLLWLLIQNGTLLKGSVLFWDEPESNLNPKLFGTMMEILLALQRQGVQVFLATHDYVILKELDLRRRKRDKVVFHSLYRDEETNEIALQVALNYQQVHPNAIADAFSDIYDREVERSLGAVEV
;
A
#
# COMPACT_ATOMS: atom_id res chain seq x y z
N MET A 1 -13.56 5.90 -10.15
CA MET A 1 -12.55 5.96 -11.24
C MET A 1 -11.22 5.53 -10.66
N THR A 2 -10.44 4.70 -11.35
CA THR A 2 -9.16 4.14 -10.87
C THR A 2 -7.98 4.98 -11.37
N LEU A 3 -6.88 5.01 -10.61
CA LEU A 3 -5.61 5.58 -11.10
C LEU A 3 -5.18 4.81 -12.35
N THR A 4 -4.67 5.51 -13.36
CA THR A 4 -4.33 4.91 -14.64
C THR A 4 -2.87 5.09 -15.02
N TYR A 5 -2.20 6.13 -14.50
CA TYR A 5 -0.82 6.42 -14.88
C TYR A 5 -0.11 7.23 -13.80
N LEU A 6 1.19 6.97 -13.64
CA LEU A 6 2.10 7.72 -12.79
C LEU A 6 3.37 8.05 -13.58
N LYS A 7 3.82 9.30 -13.48
CA LYS A 7 5.14 9.72 -13.95
C LYS A 7 5.81 10.63 -12.94
N PHE A 8 7.02 10.27 -12.56
CA PHE A 8 7.84 11.06 -11.65
C PHE A 8 9.14 11.47 -12.35
N HIS A 9 9.60 12.66 -12.00
CA HIS A 9 10.90 13.18 -12.39
C HIS A 9 11.56 13.78 -11.14
N ARG A 10 12.74 13.28 -10.79
CA ARG A 10 13.56 13.69 -9.63
C ARG A 10 12.77 13.77 -8.33
N PHE A 11 11.95 12.75 -8.08
CA PHE A 11 11.12 12.68 -6.88
C PHE A 11 11.60 11.54 -5.99
N THR A 12 12.12 11.91 -4.82
CA THR A 12 12.62 10.99 -3.79
C THR A 12 13.69 10.02 -4.31
N ALA A 13 13.37 8.72 -4.46
CA ALA A 13 14.26 7.69 -4.97
C ALA A 13 14.46 7.75 -6.50
N PHE A 14 13.48 8.28 -7.24
CA PHE A 14 13.41 8.18 -8.70
C PHE A 14 14.02 9.40 -9.39
N ASP A 15 14.98 9.20 -10.30
CA ASP A 15 15.32 10.25 -11.28
C ASP A 15 14.25 10.35 -12.36
N ARG A 16 13.83 9.22 -12.91
CA ARG A 16 12.66 9.13 -13.79
C ARG A 16 11.89 7.84 -13.51
N LEU A 17 10.57 7.95 -13.47
CA LEU A 17 9.65 6.81 -13.39
C LEU A 17 8.45 7.11 -14.29
N GLU A 18 7.99 6.12 -15.04
CA GLU A 18 6.81 6.23 -15.89
C GLU A 18 6.14 4.86 -15.98
N LEU A 19 4.88 4.77 -15.59
CA LEU A 19 4.14 3.51 -15.63
C LEU A 19 2.63 3.70 -15.84
N ASP A 20 2.06 2.80 -16.62
CA ASP A 20 0.63 2.57 -16.70
C ASP A 20 0.17 1.63 -15.60
N LEU A 21 -1.03 1.87 -15.08
CA LEU A 21 -1.59 1.14 -13.96
C LEU A 21 -2.76 0.27 -14.40
N SER A 22 -2.76 -0.97 -13.89
CA SER A 22 -3.92 -1.84 -13.96
C SER A 22 -5.08 -1.25 -13.15
N PRO A 23 -6.33 -1.31 -13.65
CA PRO A 23 -7.49 -1.01 -12.82
C PRO A 23 -7.77 -2.08 -11.75
N GLY A 24 -7.05 -3.22 -11.78
CA GLY A 24 -7.11 -4.28 -10.79
C GLY A 24 -5.98 -4.18 -9.77
N ILE A 25 -5.08 -5.17 -9.76
CA ILE A 25 -3.92 -5.24 -8.86
C ILE A 25 -2.66 -4.75 -9.58
N ASN A 26 -1.92 -3.85 -8.93
CA ASN A 26 -0.58 -3.42 -9.30
C ASN A 26 0.38 -3.88 -8.21
N VAL A 27 1.32 -4.76 -8.55
CA VAL A 27 2.28 -5.34 -7.62
C VAL A 27 3.65 -4.72 -7.86
N PHE A 28 4.16 -3.97 -6.89
CA PHE A 28 5.51 -3.42 -6.91
C PHE A 28 6.46 -4.40 -6.23
N ILE A 29 7.44 -4.86 -7.01
CA ILE A 29 8.43 -5.84 -6.61
C ILE A 29 9.78 -5.14 -6.57
N GLY A 30 10.64 -5.51 -5.63
CA GLY A 30 12.02 -5.04 -5.61
C GLY A 30 12.63 -5.12 -4.22
N THR A 31 13.93 -4.96 -4.12
CA THR A 31 14.65 -4.95 -2.85
C THR A 31 14.33 -3.70 -2.02
N ASN A 32 14.82 -3.66 -0.78
CA ASN A 32 14.63 -2.49 0.09
C ASN A 32 15.35 -1.27 -0.50
N GLY A 33 14.70 -0.10 -0.41
CA GLY A 33 15.24 1.15 -0.93
C GLY A 33 15.03 1.41 -2.43
N THR A 34 14.31 0.55 -3.16
CA THR A 34 13.96 0.78 -4.59
C THR A 34 12.77 1.74 -4.80
N GLY A 35 12.19 2.27 -3.73
CA GLY A 35 11.14 3.30 -3.81
C GLY A 35 9.69 2.80 -3.86
N LYS A 36 9.43 1.50 -3.61
CA LYS A 36 8.07 0.91 -3.55
C LYS A 36 7.10 1.73 -2.67
N THR A 37 7.44 1.89 -1.39
CA THR A 37 6.69 2.69 -0.41
C THR A 37 6.51 4.14 -0.86
N HIS A 38 7.52 4.74 -1.51
CA HIS A 38 7.46 6.12 -1.97
C HIS A 38 6.45 6.30 -3.11
N LEU A 39 6.44 5.36 -4.07
CA LEU A 39 5.47 5.33 -5.15
C LEU A 39 4.06 5.20 -4.58
N MET A 40 3.84 4.26 -3.67
CA MET A 40 2.53 4.03 -3.04
C MET A 40 2.05 5.24 -2.24
N LYS A 41 2.93 5.87 -1.46
CA LYS A 41 2.60 7.10 -0.70
C LYS A 41 2.20 8.26 -1.62
N ALA A 42 2.87 8.44 -2.75
CA ALA A 42 2.52 9.48 -3.72
C ALA A 42 1.16 9.23 -4.38
N ALA A 43 0.91 7.98 -4.79
CA ALA A 43 -0.38 7.57 -5.36
C ALA A 43 -1.51 7.68 -4.33
N TYR A 44 -1.27 7.28 -3.08
CA TYR A 44 -2.21 7.42 -1.98
C TYR A 44 -2.56 8.89 -1.71
N ALA A 45 -1.56 9.77 -1.60
CA ALA A 45 -1.78 11.20 -1.40
C ALA A 45 -2.68 11.79 -2.49
N ALA A 46 -2.44 11.41 -3.76
CA ALA A 46 -3.28 11.87 -4.88
C ALA A 46 -4.72 11.37 -4.79
N CYS A 47 -4.99 10.17 -4.28
CA CYS A 47 -6.36 9.72 -4.03
C CYS A 47 -6.98 10.46 -2.84
N ASP A 48 -6.25 10.57 -1.74
CA ASP A 48 -6.77 11.06 -0.46
C ASP A 48 -7.18 12.54 -0.48
N ILE A 49 -6.48 13.39 -1.25
CA ILE A 49 -6.84 14.82 -1.39
C ILE A 49 -8.28 15.05 -1.88
N THR A 50 -8.88 14.05 -2.51
CA THR A 50 -10.28 14.15 -2.94
C THR A 50 -11.28 14.13 -1.77
N LYS A 51 -10.83 13.77 -0.56
CA LYS A 51 -11.64 13.75 0.66
C LYS A 51 -11.04 14.59 1.80
N SER A 52 -9.72 14.67 1.94
CA SER A 52 -9.07 15.38 3.06
C SER A 52 -9.10 16.90 2.96
N LYS A 53 -9.60 17.47 1.85
CA LYS A 53 -9.66 18.92 1.57
C LYS A 53 -8.29 19.61 1.54
N LEU A 54 -7.20 18.85 1.53
CA LEU A 54 -5.83 19.35 1.38
C LEU A 54 -5.44 19.41 -0.11
N GLY A 55 -4.51 20.30 -0.46
CA GLY A 55 -3.82 20.24 -1.75
C GLY A 55 -2.80 19.09 -1.78
N LEU A 56 -2.37 18.68 -2.98
CA LEU A 56 -1.43 17.56 -3.14
C LEU A 56 -0.09 17.82 -2.45
N ALA A 57 0.40 19.06 -2.52
CA ALA A 57 1.65 19.47 -1.89
C ALA A 57 1.60 19.29 -0.36
N ASP A 58 0.52 19.74 0.27
CA ASP A 58 0.31 19.62 1.72
C ASP A 58 0.18 18.15 2.13
N LYS A 59 -0.64 17.39 1.40
CA LYS A 59 -0.83 15.96 1.69
C LYS A 59 0.48 15.18 1.59
N LEU A 60 1.29 15.42 0.56
CA LEU A 60 2.60 14.77 0.42
C LEU A 60 3.54 15.11 1.58
N VAL A 61 3.61 16.38 2.01
CA VAL A 61 4.44 16.78 3.16
C VAL A 61 4.00 16.06 4.44
N ARG A 62 2.70 15.81 4.63
CA ARG A 62 2.20 15.11 5.82
C ARG A 62 2.38 13.59 5.74
N VAL A 63 2.25 13.01 4.55
CA VAL A 63 2.41 11.57 4.29
C VAL A 63 3.87 11.12 4.33
N PHE A 64 4.79 11.92 3.78
CA PHE A 64 6.22 11.62 3.77
C PHE A 64 6.97 12.17 4.98
N LEU A 65 6.40 13.15 5.68
CA LEU A 65 6.99 13.82 6.83
C LEU A 65 8.49 14.16 6.65
N PRO A 66 8.89 14.88 5.59
CA PRO A 66 10.28 15.28 5.46
C PRO A 66 10.67 16.16 6.65
N SER A 67 11.95 16.11 7.04
CA SER A 67 12.45 16.94 8.16
C SER A 67 12.02 18.41 7.98
N ASN A 68 11.64 19.07 9.08
CA ASN A 68 11.10 20.44 9.11
C ASN A 68 9.88 20.66 8.20
N ARG A 69 9.23 19.58 7.72
CA ARG A 69 8.12 19.63 6.76
C ARG A 69 8.48 20.36 5.45
N HIS A 70 9.76 20.38 5.08
CA HIS A 70 10.22 21.05 3.87
C HIS A 70 9.94 20.22 2.62
N ILE A 71 9.05 20.69 1.74
CA ILE A 71 8.68 19.97 0.52
C ILE A 71 9.87 19.69 -0.41
N GLY A 72 10.81 20.63 -0.51
CA GLY A 72 12.02 20.52 -1.35
C GLY A 72 12.93 19.33 -0.97
N ARG A 73 12.81 18.80 0.25
CA ARG A 73 13.54 17.59 0.67
C ARG A 73 13.04 16.30 0.00
N MET A 74 11.89 16.34 -0.65
CA MET A 74 11.39 15.24 -1.47
C MET A 74 11.89 15.30 -2.92
N VAL A 75 12.66 16.32 -3.30
CA VAL A 75 13.39 16.30 -4.57
C VAL A 75 14.55 15.32 -4.45
N LYS A 76 14.75 14.49 -5.47
CA LYS A 76 15.89 13.55 -5.51
C LYS A 76 17.20 14.32 -5.30
N ARG A 77 18.04 13.80 -4.41
CA ARG A 77 19.32 14.44 -4.07
C ARG A 77 20.23 14.47 -5.28
N GLN A 78 20.67 15.67 -5.63
CA GLN A 78 21.67 15.90 -6.67
C GLN A 78 22.44 17.18 -6.35
N LYS A 79 23.59 17.37 -6.99
CA LYS A 79 24.34 18.64 -6.88
C LYS A 79 23.58 19.76 -7.59
N GLY A 80 23.57 20.95 -6.99
CA GLY A 80 22.96 22.16 -7.57
C GLY A 80 21.44 22.27 -7.43
N SER A 81 20.86 23.23 -8.14
CA SER A 81 19.41 23.45 -8.14
C SER A 81 18.69 22.36 -8.91
N SER A 82 17.55 21.91 -8.38
CA SER A 82 16.75 20.83 -8.98
C SER A 82 15.27 21.09 -8.78
N ARG A 83 14.44 20.40 -9.57
CA ARG A 83 12.99 20.43 -9.49
C ARG A 83 12.43 19.02 -9.65
N ALA A 84 11.58 18.64 -8.70
CA ALA A 84 10.76 17.44 -8.83
C ALA A 84 9.49 17.77 -9.64
N LYS A 85 8.99 16.77 -10.37
CA LYS A 85 7.69 16.82 -11.04
C LYS A 85 6.97 15.49 -10.90
N LEU A 86 5.68 15.56 -10.58
CA LEU A 86 4.76 14.43 -10.56
C LEU A 86 3.63 14.69 -11.56
N ASP A 87 3.26 13.69 -12.34
CA ASP A 87 2.10 13.65 -13.23
C ASP A 87 1.33 12.36 -12.93
N ILE A 88 0.08 12.52 -12.48
CA ILE A 88 -0.78 11.44 -12.01
C ILE A 88 -2.08 11.52 -12.78
N ARG A 89 -2.56 10.40 -13.31
CA ARG A 89 -3.81 10.35 -14.08
C ARG A 89 -4.80 9.35 -13.51
N ARG A 90 -6.07 9.68 -13.68
CA ARG A 90 -7.22 8.88 -13.24
C ARG A 90 -8.34 9.04 -14.25
N GLY A 91 -8.52 8.03 -15.10
CA GLY A 91 -9.38 8.16 -16.28
C GLY A 91 -8.89 9.32 -17.17
N ASN A 92 -9.77 10.27 -17.47
CA ASN A 92 -9.45 11.43 -18.30
C ASN A 92 -8.87 12.62 -17.50
N LYS A 93 -8.76 12.49 -16.17
CA LYS A 93 -8.27 13.56 -15.30
C LYS A 93 -6.76 13.49 -15.15
N LYS A 94 -6.15 14.66 -15.03
CA LYS A 94 -4.70 14.84 -14.86
C LYS A 94 -4.44 15.75 -13.66
N LEU A 95 -3.53 15.32 -12.79
CA LEU A 95 -3.05 16.07 -11.65
C LEU A 95 -1.52 16.18 -11.77
N THR A 96 -0.99 17.39 -11.71
CA THR A 96 0.47 17.60 -11.77
C THR A 96 0.94 18.44 -10.60
N LEU A 97 2.13 18.13 -10.09
CA LEU A 97 2.81 18.92 -9.07
C LEU A 97 4.26 19.13 -9.46
N SER A 98 4.80 20.35 -9.24
CA SER A 98 6.25 20.60 -9.36
C SER A 98 6.75 21.53 -8.26
N PHE A 99 7.97 21.28 -7.78
CA PHE A 99 8.61 22.10 -6.74
C PHE A 99 10.13 21.99 -6.79
N SER A 100 10.81 23.08 -6.41
CA SER A 100 12.28 23.13 -6.34
C SER A 100 12.80 22.47 -5.06
N ASN A 101 14.05 21.97 -5.09
CA ASN A 101 14.75 21.48 -3.90
C ASN A 101 14.98 22.57 -2.84
N HIS A 102 14.89 23.86 -3.20
CA HIS A 102 14.96 24.99 -2.27
C HIS A 102 13.63 25.33 -1.58
N ALA A 103 12.51 24.73 -2.02
CA ALA A 103 11.19 25.04 -1.49
C ALA A 103 11.03 24.55 -0.04
N LYS A 104 10.79 25.48 0.89
CA LYS A 104 10.52 25.14 2.31
C LYS A 104 9.05 24.86 2.58
N LEU A 105 8.13 25.56 1.92
CA LEU A 105 6.70 25.48 2.20
C LEU A 105 5.97 24.77 1.05
N SER A 106 4.93 24.01 1.37
CA SER A 106 4.04 23.33 0.41
C SER A 106 3.44 24.30 -0.61
N ARG A 107 2.99 25.48 -0.16
CA ARG A 107 2.45 26.56 -1.02
C ARG A 107 3.40 27.08 -2.10
N SER A 108 4.71 26.80 -1.99
CA SER A 108 5.69 27.16 -3.01
C SER A 108 5.69 26.18 -4.20
N ALA A 109 4.94 25.07 -4.11
CA ALA A 109 4.77 24.14 -5.21
C ALA A 109 3.73 24.63 -6.21
N THR A 110 3.94 24.33 -7.48
CA THR A 110 2.97 24.61 -8.54
C THR A 110 2.15 23.35 -8.78
N SER A 111 0.84 23.42 -8.49
CA SER A 111 -0.10 22.33 -8.73
C SER A 111 -1.10 22.69 -9.82
N THR A 112 -1.41 21.76 -10.72
CA THR A 112 -2.44 21.93 -11.76
C THR A 112 -3.36 20.72 -11.80
N GLY A 113 -4.65 20.95 -12.09
CA GLY A 113 -5.67 19.90 -12.17
C GLY A 113 -6.40 19.59 -10.85
N GLU A 114 -5.95 20.08 -9.69
CA GLU A 114 -6.56 19.77 -8.39
C GLU A 114 -8.06 20.07 -8.33
N LYS A 115 -8.50 21.24 -8.82
CA LYS A 115 -9.93 21.62 -8.83
C LYS A 115 -10.80 20.63 -9.56
N ASP A 116 -10.32 20.06 -10.66
CA ASP A 116 -11.07 19.05 -11.41
C ASP A 116 -10.91 17.67 -10.76
N TRP A 117 -9.73 17.36 -10.24
CA TRP A 117 -9.41 16.11 -9.56
C TRP A 117 -10.35 15.81 -8.38
N VAL A 118 -10.62 16.82 -7.54
CA VAL A 118 -11.46 16.66 -6.33
C VAL A 118 -12.96 16.54 -6.61
N LYS A 119 -13.43 16.85 -7.83
CA LYS A 119 -14.87 16.73 -8.19
C LYS A 119 -15.38 15.29 -8.16
N ASP A 120 -14.52 14.31 -8.36
CA ASP A 120 -14.86 12.89 -8.22
C ASP A 120 -14.12 12.34 -6.99
N PRO A 121 -14.79 12.25 -5.83
CA PRO A 121 -14.21 11.65 -4.64
C PRO A 121 -13.82 10.20 -4.88
N VAL A 122 -12.65 9.82 -4.38
CA VAL A 122 -12.21 8.42 -4.34
C VAL A 122 -11.96 8.05 -2.89
N GLU A 123 -12.58 6.96 -2.45
CA GLU A 123 -12.19 6.35 -1.20
C GLU A 123 -10.86 5.63 -1.40
N SER A 124 -9.90 5.87 -0.52
CA SER A 124 -8.60 5.20 -0.57
C SER A 124 -8.12 4.89 0.82
N VAL A 125 -7.34 3.84 0.99
CA VAL A 125 -6.77 3.44 2.28
C VAL A 125 -5.33 2.96 2.09
N TYR A 126 -4.45 3.35 3.02
CA TYR A 126 -3.06 2.90 3.07
C TYR A 126 -2.85 2.06 4.32
N ILE A 127 -2.50 0.78 4.14
CA ILE A 127 -2.10 -0.12 5.22
C ILE A 127 -0.57 -0.16 5.25
N PRO A 128 0.07 0.48 6.24
CA PRO A 128 1.53 0.46 6.38
C PRO A 128 2.04 -0.87 6.92
N VAL A 129 3.36 -1.07 6.82
CA VAL A 129 4.07 -2.22 7.39
C VAL A 129 3.81 -2.35 8.89
N LYS A 130 3.89 -1.23 9.62
CA LYS A 130 3.63 -1.17 11.07
C LYS A 130 2.14 -1.04 11.36
N GLU A 131 1.62 -1.96 12.14
CA GLU A 131 0.23 -1.96 12.62
C GLU A 131 -0.01 -0.90 13.71
N MET A 132 -1.19 -0.27 13.75
CA MET A 132 -1.50 0.85 14.66
C MET A 132 -2.74 0.70 15.55
N LEU A 133 -3.59 -0.31 15.34
CA LEU A 133 -4.84 -0.50 16.09
C LEU A 133 -4.56 -0.77 17.57
N ALA A 134 -3.47 -1.47 17.90
CA ALA A 134 -3.03 -1.64 19.29
C ALA A 134 -2.57 -0.33 19.96
N ASN A 135 -2.21 0.69 19.18
CA ASN A 135 -1.72 1.99 19.66
C ASN A 135 -2.73 3.13 19.40
N ALA A 136 -4.00 2.79 19.21
CA ALA A 136 -4.97 3.73 18.67
C ALA A 136 -5.50 4.72 19.72
N VAL A 137 -5.60 4.29 20.98
CA VAL A 137 -6.09 5.07 22.12
C VAL A 137 -5.27 6.36 22.27
N GLY A 138 -5.93 7.52 22.25
CA GLY A 138 -5.30 8.84 22.37
C GLY A 138 -4.47 9.31 21.15
N PHE A 139 -4.06 8.41 20.25
CA PHE A 139 -3.18 8.74 19.11
C PHE A 139 -3.79 9.80 18.19
N ARG A 140 -5.08 9.68 17.85
CA ARG A 140 -5.77 10.62 16.94
C ARG A 140 -5.82 12.03 17.51
N SER A 141 -6.06 12.15 18.81
CA SER A 141 -6.09 13.45 19.51
C SER A 141 -4.71 14.10 19.50
N LEU A 142 -3.68 13.37 19.93
CA LEU A 142 -2.28 13.84 19.96
C LEU A 142 -1.78 14.21 18.56
N TYR A 143 -2.15 13.42 17.54
CA TYR A 143 -1.84 13.71 16.15
C TYR A 143 -2.47 15.03 15.69
N ALA A 144 -3.76 15.23 15.97
CA ALA A 144 -4.49 16.43 15.58
C ALA A 144 -3.93 17.70 16.26
N GLN A 145 -3.49 17.58 17.52
CA GLN A 145 -2.84 18.65 18.29
C GLN A 145 -1.38 18.88 17.89
N ARG A 146 -0.83 18.06 16.99
CA ARG A 146 0.57 18.10 16.51
C ARG A 146 1.61 17.84 17.62
N GLU A 147 1.23 17.09 18.65
CA GLU A 147 2.10 16.73 19.77
C GLU A 147 3.03 15.56 19.45
N ILE A 148 2.73 14.81 18.38
CA ILE A 148 3.50 13.64 17.96
C ILE A 148 4.04 13.78 16.53
N HIS A 149 5.22 13.20 16.29
CA HIS A 149 5.93 13.25 15.01
C HIS A 149 5.73 11.97 14.19
N PHE A 150 4.52 11.80 13.64
CA PHE A 150 4.13 10.63 12.83
C PHE A 150 3.71 11.01 11.41
N GLU A 151 3.87 10.07 10.48
CA GLU A 151 3.36 10.18 9.12
C GLU A 151 1.83 10.15 9.12
N GLU A 152 1.17 10.95 8.27
CA GLU A 152 -0.30 11.05 8.27
C GLU A 152 -1.01 9.74 7.92
N ILE A 153 -0.34 8.85 7.19
CA ILE A 153 -0.89 7.52 6.84
C ILE A 153 -1.34 6.72 8.07
N TYR A 154 -0.71 6.92 9.23
CA TYR A 154 -1.05 6.24 10.48
C TYR A 154 -2.31 6.82 11.13
N ALA A 155 -2.48 8.14 11.09
CA ALA A 155 -3.74 8.76 11.54
C ALA A 155 -4.89 8.42 10.56
N ASP A 156 -4.60 8.48 9.27
CA ASP A 156 -5.52 8.19 8.18
C ASP A 156 -6.12 6.77 8.26
N ILE A 157 -5.30 5.76 8.58
CA ILE A 157 -5.79 4.37 8.70
C ILE A 157 -6.68 4.19 9.93
N LEU A 158 -6.35 4.84 11.05
CA LEU A 158 -7.17 4.81 12.26
C LEU A 158 -8.51 5.51 12.03
N ASP A 159 -8.52 6.69 11.40
CA ASP A 159 -9.74 7.40 11.01
C ASP A 159 -10.69 6.52 10.17
N ARG A 160 -10.13 5.66 9.32
CA ARG A 160 -10.89 4.70 8.52
C ARG A 160 -11.32 3.48 9.31
N ALA A 161 -10.49 2.96 10.20
CA ALA A 161 -10.80 1.81 11.05
C ALA A 161 -11.94 2.11 12.03
N TYR A 162 -12.01 3.33 12.58
CA TYR A 162 -13.07 3.77 13.50
C TYR A 162 -14.41 4.07 12.85
N ARG A 163 -14.52 4.02 11.51
CA ARG A 163 -15.80 4.30 10.85
C ARG A 163 -16.84 3.24 11.24
N PRO A 164 -18.09 3.65 11.51
CA PRO A 164 -19.15 2.71 11.85
C PRO A 164 -19.41 1.73 10.70
N PRO A 165 -19.90 0.52 11.00
CA PRO A 165 -20.27 -0.45 9.98
C PRO A 165 -21.33 0.13 9.03
N LEU A 166 -21.32 -0.30 7.76
CA LEU A 166 -22.35 0.11 6.82
C LEU A 166 -23.73 -0.36 7.27
N ARG A 167 -24.72 0.53 7.12
CA ARG A 167 -26.14 0.19 7.32
C ARG A 167 -26.66 -0.64 6.16
N GLY A 168 -27.59 -1.54 6.45
CA GLY A 168 -28.28 -2.37 5.46
C GLY A 168 -27.59 -3.70 5.14
N PRO A 169 -28.24 -4.55 4.32
CA PRO A 169 -27.74 -5.88 4.02
C PRO A 169 -26.47 -5.82 3.17
N ALA A 170 -25.44 -6.57 3.59
CA ALA A 170 -24.26 -6.75 2.77
C ALA A 170 -24.51 -7.68 1.58
N GLU A 171 -23.96 -7.32 0.42
CA GLU A 171 -23.90 -8.19 -0.76
C GLU A 171 -23.26 -9.55 -0.43
N LYS A 172 -23.70 -10.59 -1.13
CA LYS A 172 -23.25 -11.98 -0.88
C LYS A 172 -21.73 -12.13 -0.97
N SER A 173 -21.10 -11.49 -1.95
CA SER A 173 -19.65 -11.48 -2.17
C SER A 173 -18.89 -10.86 -0.98
N ARG A 174 -19.39 -9.72 -0.47
CA ARG A 174 -18.84 -9.03 0.71
C ARG A 174 -19.00 -9.87 1.98
N LYS A 175 -20.19 -10.45 2.20
CA LYS A 175 -20.42 -11.37 3.33
C LYS A 175 -19.46 -12.56 3.29
N SER A 176 -19.22 -13.13 2.11
CA SER A 176 -18.27 -14.24 1.96
C SER A 176 -16.86 -13.85 2.40
N LEU A 177 -16.37 -12.66 2.00
CA LEU A 177 -15.05 -12.18 2.41
C LEU A 177 -14.96 -11.94 3.91
N MET A 178 -15.97 -11.29 4.48
CA MET A 178 -16.03 -11.05 5.92
C MET A 178 -16.03 -12.37 6.70
N ASN A 179 -16.80 -13.36 6.25
CA ASN A 179 -16.84 -14.67 6.89
C ASN A 179 -15.52 -15.43 6.78
N SER A 180 -14.83 -15.34 5.63
CA SER A 180 -13.49 -15.92 5.47
C SER A 180 -12.49 -15.28 6.44
N LEU A 181 -12.47 -13.95 6.53
CA LEU A 181 -11.61 -13.25 7.48
C LEU A 181 -11.95 -13.58 8.94
N GLN A 182 -13.24 -13.61 9.29
CA GLN A 182 -13.72 -13.95 10.63
C GLN A 182 -13.26 -15.33 11.08
N LYS A 183 -13.21 -16.31 10.16
CA LYS A 183 -12.68 -17.65 10.44
C LYS A 183 -11.17 -17.67 10.68
N ILE A 184 -10.42 -16.81 9.98
CA ILE A 184 -8.95 -16.76 10.12
C ILE A 184 -8.56 -16.09 11.44
N ILE A 185 -9.23 -15.00 11.79
CA ILE A 185 -8.97 -14.27 13.04
C ILE A 185 -9.68 -14.91 14.25
N ASP A 186 -10.46 -15.97 14.02
CA ASP A 186 -11.29 -16.67 15.01
C ASP A 186 -12.14 -15.75 15.90
N GLY A 187 -12.81 -14.76 15.28
CA GLY A 187 -13.60 -13.81 16.04
C GLY A 187 -14.06 -12.61 15.23
N LEU A 188 -14.73 -11.69 15.92
CA LEU A 188 -15.23 -10.44 15.35
C LEU A 188 -14.48 -9.26 15.96
N VAL A 189 -14.07 -8.31 15.12
CA VAL A 189 -13.49 -7.07 15.64
C VAL A 189 -14.61 -6.17 16.16
N ILE A 190 -14.47 -5.69 17.39
CA ILE A 190 -15.35 -4.71 18.00
C ILE A 190 -14.52 -3.54 18.50
N VAL A 191 -15.14 -2.37 18.58
CA VAL A 191 -14.53 -1.16 19.16
C VAL A 191 -15.35 -0.80 20.39
N LYS A 192 -14.68 -0.58 21.52
CA LYS A 192 -15.28 -0.01 22.73
C LYS A 192 -14.52 1.24 23.07
N GLU A 193 -15.24 2.36 23.19
CA GLU A 193 -14.65 3.69 23.36
C GLU A 193 -13.68 4.00 22.21
N GLU A 194 -12.37 3.91 22.44
CA GLU A 194 -11.33 4.06 21.43
C GLU A 194 -10.46 2.80 21.25
N GLU A 195 -10.76 1.70 21.95
CA GLU A 195 -9.92 0.51 21.92
C GLU A 195 -10.54 -0.60 21.05
N PHE A 196 -9.68 -1.30 20.31
CA PHE A 196 -10.04 -2.41 19.45
C PHE A 196 -9.91 -3.74 20.20
N PHE A 197 -10.93 -4.60 20.08
CA PHE A 197 -10.96 -5.92 20.68
C PHE A 197 -11.35 -6.98 19.64
N LEU A 198 -10.80 -8.18 19.78
CA LEU A 198 -11.29 -9.37 19.11
C LEU A 198 -12.27 -10.08 20.05
N ARG A 199 -13.53 -10.16 19.65
CA ARG A 199 -14.57 -10.91 20.37
C ARG A 199 -14.69 -12.32 19.79
N ASN A 200 -14.36 -13.32 20.60
CA ASN A 200 -14.48 -14.74 20.27
C ASN A 200 -15.34 -15.47 21.32
N LYS A 201 -15.28 -16.80 21.38
CA LYS A 201 -16.03 -17.61 22.36
C LYS A 201 -15.48 -17.47 23.80
N GLU A 202 -14.22 -17.09 23.94
CA GLU A 202 -13.52 -16.97 25.23
C GLU A 202 -13.70 -15.59 25.86
N GLY A 203 -14.12 -14.59 25.08
CA GLY A 203 -14.43 -13.25 25.56
C GLY A 203 -14.02 -12.17 24.58
N ASN A 204 -13.68 -11.00 25.12
CA ASN A 204 -13.05 -9.93 24.36
C ASN A 204 -11.56 -9.95 24.69
N LEU A 205 -10.71 -10.03 23.66
CA LEU A 205 -9.27 -9.95 23.77
C LEU A 205 -8.81 -8.61 23.18
N GLU A 206 -8.09 -7.82 23.96
CA GLU A 206 -7.52 -6.54 23.55
C GLU A 206 -6.59 -6.75 22.34
N PHE A 207 -6.63 -5.83 21.37
CA PHE A 207 -5.70 -5.91 20.23
C PHE A 207 -4.24 -5.86 20.67
N SER A 208 -3.92 -5.19 21.76
CA SER A 208 -2.58 -5.16 22.36
C SER A 208 -2.03 -6.56 22.68
N LEU A 209 -2.91 -7.52 22.99
CA LEU A 209 -2.56 -8.92 23.30
C LEU A 209 -2.59 -9.86 22.08
N LEU A 210 -3.01 -9.37 20.91
CA LEU A 210 -3.02 -10.15 19.67
C LEU A 210 -1.65 -10.14 18.96
N ALA A 211 -1.37 -11.20 18.21
CA ALA A 211 -0.27 -11.18 17.25
C ALA A 211 -0.51 -10.12 16.16
N GLU A 212 0.55 -9.41 15.75
CA GLU A 212 0.43 -8.28 14.83
C GLU A 212 -0.20 -8.66 13.48
N GLY A 213 0.14 -9.84 12.95
CA GLY A 213 -0.49 -10.37 11.76
C GLY A 213 -2.01 -10.49 11.88
N MET A 214 -2.52 -10.93 13.04
CA MET A 214 -3.96 -11.02 13.30
C MET A 214 -4.62 -9.64 13.37
N ARG A 215 -3.93 -8.65 13.95
CA ARG A 215 -4.40 -7.25 13.95
C ARG A 215 -4.55 -6.69 12.53
N LYS A 216 -3.60 -6.98 11.62
CA LYS A 216 -3.69 -6.57 10.21
C LYS A 216 -4.90 -7.18 9.49
N LEU A 217 -5.18 -8.46 9.74
CA LEU A 217 -6.37 -9.11 9.19
C LEU A 217 -7.67 -8.56 9.80
N GLY A 218 -7.65 -8.24 11.10
CA GLY A 218 -8.75 -7.54 11.78
C GLY A 218 -9.02 -6.16 11.19
N LEU A 219 -7.97 -5.38 10.88
CA LEU A 219 -8.08 -4.12 10.16
C LEU A 219 -8.71 -4.30 8.78
N LEU A 220 -8.25 -5.28 8.00
CA LEU A 220 -8.85 -5.55 6.69
C LEU A 220 -10.34 -5.88 6.81
N TRP A 221 -10.72 -6.66 7.81
CA TRP A 221 -12.12 -6.98 8.10
C TRP A 221 -12.94 -5.71 8.41
N LEU A 222 -12.43 -4.81 9.26
CA LEU A 222 -13.09 -3.53 9.58
C LEU A 222 -13.30 -2.69 8.32
N LEU A 223 -12.29 -2.55 7.48
CA LEU A 223 -12.34 -1.75 6.25
C LEU A 223 -13.37 -2.28 5.23
N ILE A 224 -13.58 -3.60 5.18
CA ILE A 224 -14.61 -4.22 4.35
C ILE A 224 -16.00 -4.02 4.99
N GLN A 225 -16.10 -4.18 6.31
CA GLN A 225 -17.35 -4.04 7.05
C GLN A 225 -17.92 -2.62 6.96
N ASN A 226 -17.07 -1.61 7.19
CA ASN A 226 -17.44 -0.20 7.20
C ASN A 226 -17.51 0.45 5.81
N GLY A 227 -17.25 -0.34 4.75
CA GLY A 227 -17.43 0.11 3.38
C GLY A 227 -16.30 0.96 2.81
N THR A 228 -15.15 1.05 3.50
CA THR A 228 -13.96 1.70 2.96
C THR A 228 -13.44 0.95 1.73
N LEU A 229 -13.54 -0.38 1.72
CA LEU A 229 -13.16 -1.25 0.61
C LEU A 229 -14.39 -1.70 -0.21
N LEU A 230 -14.95 -0.76 -0.97
CA LEU A 230 -16.05 -1.00 -1.93
C LEU A 230 -15.64 -0.69 -3.36
N LYS A 231 -16.51 -1.04 -4.32
CA LYS A 231 -16.32 -0.76 -5.74
C LYS A 231 -15.91 0.70 -5.98
N GLY A 232 -14.78 0.88 -6.68
CA GLY A 232 -14.23 2.19 -7.02
C GLY A 232 -13.31 2.79 -5.96
N SER A 233 -13.09 2.11 -4.83
CA SER A 233 -12.06 2.50 -3.87
C SER A 233 -10.68 1.96 -4.24
N VAL A 234 -9.65 2.47 -3.56
CA VAL A 234 -8.25 2.12 -3.79
C VAL A 234 -7.58 1.64 -2.50
N LEU A 235 -7.03 0.43 -2.52
CA LEU A 235 -6.26 -0.14 -1.42
C LEU A 235 -4.77 -0.06 -1.74
N PHE A 236 -4.00 0.54 -0.86
CA PHE A 236 -2.54 0.48 -0.84
C PHE A 236 -2.12 -0.38 0.36
N TRP A 237 -1.37 -1.45 0.13
CA TRP A 237 -0.86 -2.31 1.20
C TRP A 237 0.65 -2.54 1.05
N ASP A 238 1.41 -2.02 2.01
CA ASP A 238 2.87 -2.12 2.06
C ASP A 238 3.28 -3.34 2.90
N GLU A 239 4.00 -4.28 2.28
CA GLU A 239 4.48 -5.54 2.87
C GLU A 239 3.40 -6.29 3.66
N PRO A 240 2.30 -6.72 3.03
CA PRO A 240 1.24 -7.42 3.74
C PRO A 240 1.69 -8.71 4.43
N GLU A 241 2.75 -9.36 3.94
CA GLU A 241 3.39 -10.54 4.53
C GLU A 241 4.01 -10.31 5.89
N SER A 242 4.37 -9.06 6.22
CA SER A 242 5.12 -8.77 7.44
C SER A 242 4.31 -9.15 8.69
N ASN A 243 4.94 -9.93 9.56
CA ASN A 243 4.36 -10.45 10.81
C ASN A 243 3.16 -11.41 10.62
N LEU A 244 2.96 -11.97 9.42
CA LEU A 244 1.97 -13.02 9.13
C LEU A 244 2.61 -14.41 9.03
N ASN A 245 1.85 -15.43 9.44
CA ASN A 245 2.23 -16.82 9.19
C ASN A 245 2.15 -17.13 7.68
N PRO A 246 3.17 -17.74 7.06
CA PRO A 246 3.16 -18.09 5.64
C PRO A 246 1.95 -18.93 5.19
N LYS A 247 1.38 -19.75 6.08
CA LYS A 247 0.14 -20.51 5.80
C LYS A 247 -1.07 -19.64 5.46
N LEU A 248 -1.03 -18.35 5.81
CA LEU A 248 -2.09 -17.38 5.54
C LEU A 248 -1.88 -16.59 4.24
N PHE A 249 -0.71 -16.67 3.61
CA PHE A 249 -0.39 -15.88 2.41
C PHE A 249 -1.36 -16.19 1.27
N GLY A 250 -1.63 -17.47 1.01
CA GLY A 250 -2.58 -17.86 -0.02
C GLY A 250 -4.00 -17.35 0.24
N THR A 251 -4.47 -17.42 1.48
CA THR A 251 -5.79 -16.91 1.84
C THR A 251 -5.87 -15.38 1.69
N MET A 252 -4.81 -14.67 2.09
CA MET A 252 -4.68 -13.23 1.90
C MET A 252 -4.71 -12.84 0.41
N MET A 253 -3.97 -13.56 -0.44
CA MET A 253 -3.99 -13.32 -1.89
C MET A 253 -5.38 -13.56 -2.51
N GLU A 254 -6.10 -14.60 -2.08
CA GLU A 254 -7.49 -14.82 -2.55
C GLU A 254 -8.41 -13.66 -2.14
N ILE A 255 -8.24 -13.09 -0.94
CA ILE A 255 -9.00 -11.92 -0.49
C ILE A 255 -8.70 -10.70 -1.37
N LEU A 256 -7.42 -10.42 -1.67
CA LEU A 256 -7.04 -9.31 -2.55
C LEU A 256 -7.59 -9.48 -3.97
N LEU A 257 -7.51 -10.68 -4.53
CA LEU A 257 -8.10 -11.00 -5.84
C LEU A 257 -9.62 -10.83 -5.83
N ALA A 258 -10.29 -11.22 -4.75
CA ALA A 258 -11.73 -11.04 -4.60
C ALA A 258 -12.13 -9.57 -4.47
N LEU A 259 -11.37 -8.74 -3.74
CA LEU A 259 -11.55 -7.29 -3.69
C LEU A 259 -11.38 -6.67 -5.09
N GLN A 260 -10.36 -7.10 -5.83
CA GLN A 260 -10.18 -6.68 -7.23
C GLN A 260 -11.41 -7.03 -8.08
N ARG A 261 -11.94 -8.25 -7.96
CA ARG A 261 -13.13 -8.68 -8.71
C ARG A 261 -14.38 -7.86 -8.34
N GLN A 262 -14.42 -7.29 -7.14
CA GLN A 262 -15.48 -6.35 -6.69
C GLN A 262 -15.23 -4.90 -7.14
N GLY A 263 -14.15 -4.65 -7.88
CA GLY A 263 -13.84 -3.33 -8.45
C GLY A 263 -13.05 -2.41 -7.52
N VAL A 264 -12.37 -2.96 -6.50
CA VAL A 264 -11.34 -2.24 -5.74
C VAL A 264 -10.04 -2.28 -6.53
N GLN A 265 -9.38 -1.13 -6.70
CA GLN A 265 -8.03 -1.11 -7.26
C GLN A 265 -7.03 -1.36 -6.13
N VAL A 266 -6.11 -2.30 -6.32
CA VAL A 266 -5.14 -2.70 -5.28
C VAL A 266 -3.73 -2.35 -5.73
N PHE A 267 -2.95 -1.77 -4.83
CA PHE A 267 -1.53 -1.52 -4.94
C PHE A 267 -0.84 -2.27 -3.82
N LEU A 268 0.05 -3.19 -4.21
CA LEU A 268 0.73 -4.08 -3.30
C LEU A 268 2.24 -3.85 -3.45
N ALA A 269 2.95 -3.52 -2.38
CA ALA A 269 4.41 -3.59 -2.37
C ALA A 269 4.85 -4.82 -1.59
N THR A 270 5.77 -5.58 -2.16
CA THR A 270 6.32 -6.78 -1.53
C THR A 270 7.74 -7.02 -2.02
N HIS A 271 8.51 -7.75 -1.23
CA HIS A 271 9.78 -8.31 -1.61
C HIS A 271 9.81 -9.84 -1.40
N ASP A 272 8.64 -10.46 -1.22
CA ASP A 272 8.49 -11.86 -0.83
C ASP A 272 8.09 -12.73 -2.03
N TYR A 273 8.91 -13.75 -2.32
CA TYR A 273 8.67 -14.69 -3.41
C TYR A 273 7.37 -15.48 -3.24
N VAL A 274 7.06 -15.91 -2.02
CA VAL A 274 5.90 -16.76 -1.72
C VAL A 274 4.60 -15.99 -1.96
N ILE A 275 4.54 -14.72 -1.58
CA ILE A 275 3.41 -13.83 -1.89
C ILE A 275 3.18 -13.73 -3.39
N LEU A 276 4.25 -13.50 -4.16
CA LEU A 276 4.18 -13.39 -5.61
C LEU A 276 3.71 -14.71 -6.24
N LYS A 277 4.22 -15.84 -5.74
CA LYS A 277 3.86 -17.16 -6.21
C LYS A 277 2.42 -17.53 -5.87
N GLU A 278 1.96 -17.26 -4.66
CA GLU A 278 0.57 -17.46 -4.24
C GLU A 278 -0.39 -16.63 -5.09
N LEU A 279 -0.03 -15.38 -5.40
CA LEU A 279 -0.82 -14.53 -6.29
C LEU A 279 -0.90 -15.09 -7.71
N ASP A 280 0.23 -15.54 -8.27
CA ASP A 280 0.30 -16.14 -9.61
C ASP A 280 -0.46 -17.47 -9.71
N LEU A 281 -0.41 -18.31 -8.67
CA LEU A 281 -1.13 -19.59 -8.63
C LEU A 281 -2.65 -19.41 -8.45
N ARG A 282 -3.09 -18.37 -7.74
CA ARG A 282 -4.52 -18.15 -7.43
C ARG A 282 -5.24 -17.25 -8.42
N ARG A 283 -4.51 -16.43 -9.20
CA ARG A 283 -5.13 -15.55 -10.19
C ARG A 283 -5.85 -16.38 -11.27
N ARG A 284 -7.00 -15.86 -11.70
CA ARG A 284 -7.78 -16.41 -12.82
C ARG A 284 -7.48 -15.60 -14.08
N LYS A 285 -7.74 -16.16 -15.26
CA LYS A 285 -7.53 -15.48 -16.56
C LYS A 285 -8.19 -14.10 -16.68
N ARG A 286 -9.29 -13.87 -15.96
CA ARG A 286 -10.03 -12.59 -15.94
C ARG A 286 -9.53 -11.57 -14.92
N ASP A 287 -8.66 -12.00 -14.01
CA ASP A 287 -8.11 -11.12 -12.98
C ASP A 287 -7.05 -10.21 -13.61
N LYS A 288 -7.07 -8.93 -13.23
CA LYS A 288 -6.23 -7.90 -13.83
C LYS A 288 -5.05 -7.61 -12.92
N VAL A 289 -3.96 -8.36 -13.09
CA VAL A 289 -2.75 -8.24 -12.28
C VAL A 289 -1.60 -7.78 -13.17
N VAL A 290 -0.89 -6.73 -12.75
CA VAL A 290 0.33 -6.25 -13.42
C VAL A 290 1.44 -6.17 -12.38
N PHE A 291 2.61 -6.68 -12.74
CA PHE A 291 3.82 -6.67 -11.93
C PHE A 291 4.76 -5.56 -12.41
N HIS A 292 5.30 -4.82 -11.46
CA HIS A 292 6.17 -3.67 -11.64
C HIS A 292 7.46 -3.94 -10.87
N SER A 293 8.48 -4.47 -11.55
CA SER A 293 9.79 -4.74 -10.94
C SER A 293 10.62 -3.48 -10.90
N LEU A 294 10.91 -3.00 -9.68
CA LEU A 294 11.77 -1.86 -9.40
C LEU A 294 13.13 -2.36 -8.95
N TYR A 295 14.16 -1.99 -9.70
CA TYR A 295 15.53 -2.41 -9.45
C TYR A 295 16.50 -1.25 -9.67
N ARG A 296 17.71 -1.39 -9.13
CA ARG A 296 18.79 -0.45 -9.35
C ARG A 296 19.54 -0.91 -10.59
N ASP A 297 19.55 -0.07 -11.62
CA ASP A 297 20.26 -0.31 -12.87
C ASP A 297 21.77 -0.20 -12.63
N GLU A 298 22.54 -1.18 -13.11
CA GLU A 298 23.98 -1.29 -12.80
C GLU A 298 24.81 -0.22 -13.52
N GLU A 299 24.39 0.19 -14.73
CA GLU A 299 25.12 1.17 -15.53
C GLU A 299 24.87 2.60 -15.03
N THR A 300 23.62 2.94 -14.77
CA THR A 300 23.21 4.30 -14.39
C THR A 300 23.16 4.52 -12.88
N ASN A 301 23.15 3.44 -12.08
CA ASN A 301 22.92 3.47 -10.63
C ASN A 301 21.56 4.12 -10.25
N GLU A 302 20.65 4.19 -11.22
CA GLU A 302 19.32 4.77 -11.09
C GLU A 302 18.26 3.70 -10.87
N ILE A 303 17.10 4.08 -10.33
CA ILE A 303 15.98 3.13 -10.20
C ILE A 303 15.31 2.98 -11.56
N ALA A 304 15.36 1.78 -12.11
CA ALA A 304 14.66 1.38 -13.32
C ALA A 304 13.38 0.60 -12.99
N LEU A 305 12.51 0.50 -14.00
CA LEU A 305 11.24 -0.21 -13.91
C LEU A 305 11.11 -1.16 -15.10
N GLN A 306 10.76 -2.41 -14.81
CA GLN A 306 10.26 -3.35 -15.80
C GLN A 306 8.82 -3.75 -15.46
N VAL A 307 7.96 -3.75 -16.48
CA VAL A 307 6.55 -4.14 -16.36
C VAL A 307 6.35 -5.52 -16.94
N ALA A 308 5.61 -6.36 -16.23
CA ALA A 308 5.28 -7.72 -16.66
C ALA A 308 3.80 -8.05 -16.41
N LEU A 309 3.15 -8.73 -17.36
CA LEU A 309 1.77 -9.22 -17.22
C LEU A 309 1.72 -10.62 -16.59
N ASN A 310 2.84 -11.34 -16.62
CA ASN A 310 2.99 -12.67 -16.05
C ASN A 310 4.17 -12.69 -15.10
N TYR A 311 4.04 -13.46 -14.02
CA TYR A 311 5.11 -13.61 -13.05
C TYR A 311 6.41 -14.16 -13.68
N GLN A 312 6.29 -15.10 -14.60
CA GLN A 312 7.42 -15.67 -15.35
C GLN A 312 8.22 -14.65 -16.19
N GLN A 313 7.63 -13.48 -16.47
CA GLN A 313 8.25 -12.41 -17.26
C GLN A 313 8.82 -11.30 -16.38
N VAL A 314 8.72 -11.42 -15.05
CA VAL A 314 9.30 -10.48 -14.11
C VAL A 314 10.81 -10.64 -14.16
N HIS A 315 11.47 -9.63 -14.72
CA HIS A 315 12.90 -9.45 -14.64
C HIS A 315 13.21 -8.00 -14.26
N PRO A 316 14.45 -7.70 -13.82
CA PRO A 316 15.23 -8.63 -13.01
C PRO A 316 14.43 -9.05 -11.77
N ASN A 317 14.63 -10.28 -11.30
CA ASN A 317 13.90 -10.84 -10.17
C ASN A 317 14.89 -11.34 -9.12
N ALA A 318 15.63 -10.39 -8.55
CA ALA A 318 16.61 -10.65 -7.48
C ALA A 318 16.02 -11.46 -6.30
N ILE A 319 14.70 -11.40 -6.12
CA ILE A 319 13.97 -12.19 -5.13
C ILE A 319 13.91 -13.66 -5.55
N ALA A 320 13.50 -13.96 -6.79
CA ALA A 320 13.52 -15.33 -7.29
C ALA A 320 14.94 -15.90 -7.38
N ASP A 321 15.93 -15.08 -7.72
CA ASP A 321 17.33 -15.51 -7.76
C ASP A 321 17.81 -15.93 -6.36
N ALA A 322 17.52 -15.13 -5.33
CA ALA A 322 17.85 -15.46 -3.94
C ALA A 322 17.12 -16.72 -3.43
N PHE A 323 15.85 -16.92 -3.82
CA PHE A 323 15.11 -18.13 -3.47
C PHE A 323 15.63 -19.37 -4.19
N SER A 324 16.05 -19.24 -5.45
CA SER A 324 16.65 -20.34 -6.22
C SER A 324 17.97 -20.76 -5.61
N ASP A 325 18.83 -19.81 -5.21
CA ASP A 325 20.07 -20.08 -4.49
C ASP A 325 19.86 -20.84 -3.16
N ILE A 326 18.80 -20.52 -2.41
CA ILE A 326 18.44 -21.28 -1.20
C ILE A 326 18.06 -22.72 -1.55
N TYR A 327 17.24 -22.90 -2.59
CA TYR A 327 16.80 -24.22 -3.03
C TYR A 327 17.96 -25.06 -3.57
N ASP A 328 18.84 -24.47 -4.37
CA ASP A 328 20.02 -25.14 -4.92
C ASP A 328 20.94 -25.63 -3.79
N ARG A 329 21.20 -24.80 -2.78
CA ARG A 329 21.96 -25.21 -1.58
C ARG A 329 21.27 -26.31 -0.77
N GLU A 330 19.94 -26.34 -0.72
CA GLU A 330 19.18 -27.41 -0.07
C GLU A 330 19.29 -28.73 -0.86
N VAL A 331 19.18 -28.67 -2.18
CA VAL A 331 19.36 -29.82 -3.08
C VAL A 331 20.78 -30.37 -2.99
N GLU A 332 21.80 -29.51 -3.04
CA GLU A 332 23.21 -29.90 -2.86
C GLU A 332 23.42 -30.62 -1.52
N ARG A 333 22.87 -30.11 -0.41
CA ARG A 333 22.96 -30.77 0.89
C ARG A 333 22.26 -32.13 0.90
N SER A 334 21.10 -32.23 0.24
CA SER A 334 20.29 -33.47 0.21
C SER A 334 20.95 -34.55 -0.65
N LEU A 335 21.60 -34.16 -1.75
CA LEU A 335 22.33 -35.07 -2.65
C LEU A 335 23.72 -35.43 -2.11
N GLY A 336 24.42 -34.49 -1.45
CA GLY A 336 25.73 -34.72 -0.82
C GLY A 336 25.67 -35.56 0.46
N ALA A 337 24.49 -35.72 1.08
CA ALA A 337 24.28 -36.63 2.21
C ALA A 337 24.08 -38.11 1.79
N VAL A 338 24.14 -38.41 0.49
CA VAL A 338 24.02 -39.79 -0.06
C VAL A 338 25.39 -40.47 -0.21
N GLU A 339 26.49 -39.75 0.03
CA GLU A 339 27.86 -40.31 0.06
C GLU A 339 28.47 -40.28 1.47
N VAL A 340 27.98 -41.10 2.41
CA VAL A 340 28.74 -41.62 3.57
C VAL A 340 28.27 -43.02 3.93
#